data_AF-A0A4Y2SML3-F1
#
_entry.id   AF-A0A4Y2SML3-F1
#
_cell.length_a   1.000
_cell.length_b   1.000
_cell.length_c   1.000
_cell.angle_alpha   90.00
_cell.angle_beta   90.00
_cell.angle_gamma   90.00
#
_symmetry.space_group_name_H-M   'P 1'
#
loop_
_entity.id
_entity.type
_entity.pdbx_description
1 polymer ?
#
loop_
_entity_poly.entity_id
_entity_poly.type
_entity_poly.pdbx_seq_one_letter_code
_entity_poly.pdbx_strand_id
1 'polypeptide(L)'
;MWPKVEQVLYPFWPLAWPKAVKHLYYILLQCYINLFAAIRSLARSDDHCKDPALADELMAVEFLPNNEQLGTLCPKILTFLECEKDFFEYPGRSLDELASSSDKREARRAKAMLGGISLVRDLCDEDSSFHHDYIGSVDCFRGFIEAASRTCRQDVVAPIEKFFDELYPSEGDISEEAYAEIRCLSDALKLFCIIDNLGDSCGTVAQRTAMTALERLKDFLKAGSCADVENAADLKSRFLDFLELEDERRSEVQGIFDLLKRRR
;
A
#
# COMPACT_ATOMS: atom_id res chain seq x y z
N MET A 1 9.86 2.74 -30.25
CA MET A 1 9.76 1.36 -29.75
C MET A 1 8.97 1.25 -28.43
N TRP A 2 8.26 2.31 -28.02
CA TRP A 2 7.33 2.34 -26.87
C TRP A 2 5.92 1.68 -27.03
N PRO A 3 5.37 1.31 -28.22
CA PRO A 3 3.95 0.93 -28.28
C PRO A 3 3.52 -0.31 -27.50
N LYS A 4 4.41 -1.30 -27.31
CA LYS A 4 4.02 -2.65 -26.86
C LYS A 4 3.53 -2.68 -25.41
N VAL A 5 4.33 -2.18 -24.48
CA VAL A 5 3.99 -2.21 -23.05
C VAL A 5 2.81 -1.28 -22.73
N GLU A 6 2.74 -0.09 -23.36
CA GLU A 6 1.56 0.77 -23.22
C GLU A 6 0.29 0.11 -23.79
N GLN A 7 0.31 -0.47 -24.99
CA GLN A 7 -0.91 -1.09 -25.57
C GLN A 7 -1.43 -2.31 -24.78
N VAL A 8 -0.56 -2.99 -24.04
CA VAL A 8 -0.90 -4.11 -23.17
C VAL A 8 -1.45 -3.66 -21.81
N LEU A 9 -0.92 -2.58 -21.23
CA LEU A 9 -1.35 -2.07 -19.92
C LEU A 9 -2.52 -1.06 -19.97
N TYR A 10 -2.79 -0.43 -21.12
CA TYR A 10 -3.87 0.56 -21.27
C TYR A 10 -5.31 0.05 -21.43
N PRO A 11 -5.66 -1.18 -21.89
CA PRO A 11 -7.06 -1.56 -22.13
C PRO A 11 -7.95 -1.51 -20.88
N PHE A 12 -7.34 -1.57 -19.69
CA PHE A 12 -8.00 -1.47 -18.39
C PHE A 12 -8.03 -0.04 -17.80
N TRP A 13 -7.60 0.98 -18.55
CA TRP A 13 -7.66 2.40 -18.16
C TRP A 13 -8.71 3.17 -18.98
N PRO A 14 -9.93 3.41 -18.45
CA PRO A 14 -10.91 4.22 -19.16
C PRO A 14 -10.50 5.71 -19.22
N LEU A 15 -10.72 6.32 -20.38
CA LEU A 15 -10.31 7.66 -20.77
C LEU A 15 -10.89 8.79 -19.89
N ALA A 16 -10.03 9.43 -19.07
CA ALA A 16 -10.16 10.83 -18.65
C ALA A 16 -8.85 11.37 -18.01
N TRP A 17 -7.97 11.96 -18.81
CA TRP A 17 -6.89 12.85 -18.32
C TRP A 17 -7.31 14.31 -18.57
N PRO A 18 -7.10 15.22 -17.59
CA PRO A 18 -5.79 15.45 -16.99
C PRO A 18 -5.72 15.20 -15.47
N LYS A 19 -5.28 14.01 -15.06
CA LYS A 19 -4.94 13.66 -13.64
C LYS A 19 -3.71 12.72 -13.54
N ALA A 20 -2.77 12.84 -14.47
CA ALA A 20 -1.71 11.86 -14.74
C ALA A 20 -0.68 11.62 -13.61
N VAL A 21 -0.60 12.49 -12.59
CA VAL A 21 0.38 12.38 -11.50
C VAL A 21 -0.16 11.61 -10.28
N LYS A 22 -1.48 11.36 -10.20
CA LYS A 22 -2.12 10.85 -8.97
C LYS A 22 -1.90 9.36 -8.68
N HIS A 23 -1.53 8.52 -9.65
CA HIS A 23 -1.51 7.05 -9.53
C HIS A 23 -0.42 6.44 -8.65
N LEU A 24 0.23 7.25 -7.81
CA LEU A 24 1.49 6.86 -7.19
C LEU A 24 1.73 7.57 -5.86
N TYR A 25 1.30 8.84 -5.76
CA TYR A 25 0.69 9.34 -4.53
C TYR A 25 -0.32 8.31 -4.02
N TYR A 26 -1.16 7.78 -4.93
CA TYR A 26 -1.96 6.60 -4.68
C TYR A 26 -1.20 5.48 -3.98
N ILE A 27 -0.01 4.96 -4.32
CA ILE A 27 0.40 3.67 -3.68
C ILE A 27 0.42 3.72 -2.12
N LEU A 28 0.90 4.80 -1.49
CA LEU A 28 0.72 5.01 -0.05
C LEU A 28 -0.67 5.58 0.30
N LEU A 29 -1.19 6.51 -0.50
CA LEU A 29 -2.57 6.99 -0.43
C LEU A 29 -3.61 5.94 -0.84
N GLN A 30 -3.27 4.67 -0.97
CA GLN A 30 -4.10 3.57 -1.48
C GLN A 30 -3.73 2.31 -0.68
N CYS A 31 -2.66 2.31 0.10
CA CYS A 31 -2.73 1.78 1.46
C CYS A 31 -3.81 2.54 2.25
N TYR A 32 -3.74 3.88 2.29
CA TYR A 32 -4.71 4.72 3.00
C TYR A 32 -6.06 4.86 2.28
N ILE A 33 -6.13 5.12 0.97
CA ILE A 33 -7.43 5.07 0.25
C ILE A 33 -7.93 3.65 0.14
N ASN A 34 -7.17 2.55 -0.02
CA ASN A 34 -7.83 1.24 0.12
C ASN A 34 -8.21 0.97 1.59
N LEU A 35 -7.56 1.52 2.62
CA LEU A 35 -8.13 1.46 3.98
C LEU A 35 -9.50 2.18 3.97
N PHE A 36 -9.54 3.45 3.55
CA PHE A 36 -10.76 4.27 3.40
C PHE A 36 -11.72 3.83 2.27
N ALA A 37 -11.33 2.89 1.40
CA ALA A 37 -12.08 2.39 0.25
C ALA A 37 -12.28 0.88 0.28
N ALA A 38 -11.77 0.18 1.28
CA ALA A 38 -12.36 -1.01 1.88
C ALA A 38 -13.43 -0.59 2.88
N ILE A 39 -13.25 0.57 3.55
CA ILE A 39 -14.33 1.35 4.19
C ILE A 39 -15.40 1.79 3.17
N ARG A 40 -15.03 2.15 1.93
CA ARG A 40 -15.99 2.50 0.84
C ARG A 40 -16.49 1.30 0.01
N SER A 41 -15.70 0.22 -0.09
CA SER A 41 -16.02 -1.06 -0.77
C SER A 41 -16.63 -2.11 0.17
N LEU A 42 -16.72 -1.79 1.45
CA LEU A 42 -17.95 -2.00 2.21
C LEU A 42 -19.11 -1.26 1.49
N ALA A 43 -19.60 -1.85 0.40
CA ALA A 43 -20.93 -1.57 -0.16
C ALA A 43 -22.06 -2.11 0.76
N ARG A 44 -21.79 -2.02 2.08
CA ARG A 44 -22.55 -2.42 3.26
C ARG A 44 -22.14 -1.61 4.50
N SER A 45 -21.09 -0.76 4.46
CA SER A 45 -20.86 0.22 5.52
C SER A 45 -22.11 1.08 5.56
N ASP A 46 -22.73 1.06 6.73
CA ASP A 46 -24.02 1.68 6.94
C ASP A 46 -23.93 3.17 6.62
N ASP A 47 -25.02 3.76 6.12
CA ASP A 47 -25.07 5.22 5.96
C ASP A 47 -24.89 5.94 7.30
N HIS A 48 -25.05 5.22 8.43
CA HIS A 48 -24.80 5.68 9.79
C HIS A 48 -23.33 6.03 10.14
N CYS A 49 -22.31 5.36 9.58
CA CYS A 49 -20.90 5.69 9.90
C CYS A 49 -20.26 6.66 8.90
N LYS A 50 -20.95 7.06 7.82
CA LYS A 50 -20.38 7.89 6.77
C LYS A 50 -20.29 9.35 7.20
N ASP A 51 -19.06 9.85 7.29
CA ASP A 51 -18.77 11.27 7.41
C ASP A 51 -18.09 11.79 6.11
N PRO A 52 -18.86 12.40 5.17
CA PRO A 52 -18.30 13.02 3.99
C PRO A 52 -17.37 14.20 4.29
N ALA A 53 -17.59 14.94 5.39
CA ALA A 53 -16.77 16.09 5.75
C ALA A 53 -15.38 15.62 6.21
N LEU A 54 -15.30 14.56 7.03
CA LEU A 54 -14.02 13.93 7.38
C LEU A 54 -13.26 13.46 6.13
N ALA A 55 -13.95 12.87 5.15
CA ALA A 55 -13.32 12.44 3.90
C ALA A 55 -12.77 13.65 3.10
N ASP A 56 -13.51 14.75 3.01
CA ASP A 56 -13.07 15.96 2.32
C ASP A 56 -11.92 16.66 3.07
N GLU A 57 -11.92 16.68 4.40
CA GLU A 57 -10.83 17.20 5.23
C GLU A 57 -9.54 16.37 5.06
N LEU A 58 -9.64 15.04 5.07
CA LEU A 58 -8.52 14.13 4.80
C LEU A 58 -7.96 14.32 3.39
N MET A 59 -8.84 14.47 2.39
CA MET A 59 -8.44 14.78 1.01
C MET A 59 -7.73 16.15 0.92
N ALA A 60 -8.14 17.15 1.71
CA ALA A 60 -7.57 18.49 1.70
C ALA A 60 -6.16 18.57 2.33
N VAL A 61 -5.86 17.69 3.30
CA VAL A 61 -4.49 17.50 3.83
C VAL A 61 -3.71 16.42 3.08
N GLU A 62 -4.28 15.89 1.99
CA GLU A 62 -3.75 14.79 1.19
C GLU A 62 -3.36 13.54 2.02
N PHE A 63 -4.10 13.31 3.12
CA PHE A 63 -3.89 12.29 4.14
C PHE A 63 -2.47 12.26 4.75
N LEU A 64 -1.73 13.37 4.64
CA LEU A 64 -0.46 13.59 5.35
C LEU A 64 -0.60 14.77 6.33
N PRO A 65 -1.50 14.69 7.34
CA PRO A 65 -1.69 15.74 8.32
C PRO A 65 -0.41 16.03 9.11
N ASN A 66 -0.06 17.31 9.26
CA ASN A 66 0.94 17.73 10.25
C ASN A 66 0.36 17.65 11.68
N ASN A 67 1.15 18.01 12.70
CA ASN A 67 0.73 17.89 14.11
C ASN A 67 -0.55 18.67 14.44
N GLU A 68 -0.67 19.91 13.97
CA GLU A 68 -1.87 20.75 14.17
C GLU A 68 -3.11 20.13 13.49
N GLN A 69 -2.92 19.57 12.28
CA GLN A 69 -3.96 18.87 11.54
C GLN A 69 -4.37 17.57 12.24
N LEU A 70 -3.43 16.79 12.82
CA LEU A 70 -3.75 15.61 13.62
C LEU A 70 -4.60 15.97 14.85
N GLY A 71 -4.24 17.02 15.61
CA GLY A 71 -5.03 17.45 16.77
C GLY A 71 -6.51 17.76 16.44
N THR A 72 -6.80 18.20 15.21
CA THR A 72 -8.17 18.44 14.73
C THR A 72 -8.84 17.17 14.16
N LEU A 73 -8.07 16.34 13.44
CA LEU A 73 -8.60 15.18 12.70
C LEU A 73 -8.74 13.93 13.57
N CYS A 74 -7.80 13.67 14.48
CA CYS A 74 -7.75 12.44 15.27
C CYS A 74 -9.03 12.13 16.04
N PRO A 75 -9.69 13.07 16.75
CA PRO A 75 -10.98 12.80 17.38
C PRO A 75 -12.06 12.33 16.41
N LYS A 76 -12.07 12.88 15.18
CA LYS A 76 -13.02 12.49 14.12
C LYS A 76 -12.69 11.11 13.55
N ILE A 77 -11.41 10.88 13.21
CA ILE A 77 -10.96 9.59 12.65
C ILE A 77 -11.18 8.46 13.66
N LEU A 78 -10.86 8.66 14.94
CA LEU A 78 -11.06 7.65 15.99
C LEU A 78 -12.55 7.37 16.21
N THR A 79 -13.40 8.40 16.23
CA THR A 79 -14.87 8.24 16.29
C THR A 79 -15.39 7.41 15.11
N PHE A 80 -14.92 7.73 13.90
CA PHE A 80 -15.26 7.01 12.68
C PHE A 80 -14.81 5.54 12.74
N LEU A 81 -13.58 5.26 13.20
CA LEU A 81 -13.04 3.91 13.31
C LEU A 81 -13.74 3.07 14.39
N GLU A 82 -14.19 3.68 15.49
CA GLU A 82 -14.99 2.98 16.51
C GLU A 82 -16.39 2.62 15.94
N CYS A 83 -17.03 3.52 15.18
CA CYS A 83 -18.30 3.25 14.49
C CYS A 83 -18.17 2.09 13.49
N GLU A 84 -17.12 2.11 12.64
CA GLU A 84 -16.84 1.01 11.72
C GLU A 84 -16.53 -0.29 12.48
N LYS A 85 -15.75 -0.25 13.56
CA LYS A 85 -15.49 -1.43 14.40
C LYS A 85 -16.80 -2.02 14.92
N ASP A 86 -17.66 -1.23 15.55
CA ASP A 86 -18.94 -1.68 16.09
C ASP A 86 -19.85 -2.30 15.01
N PHE A 87 -19.82 -1.75 13.79
CA PHE A 87 -20.51 -2.32 12.63
C PHE A 87 -19.97 -3.70 12.23
N PHE A 88 -18.65 -3.91 12.25
CA PHE A 88 -18.05 -5.21 11.93
C PHE A 88 -18.27 -6.28 13.01
N GLU A 89 -18.51 -5.90 14.26
CA GLU A 89 -18.71 -6.84 15.38
C GLU A 89 -20.16 -7.42 15.43
N TYR A 90 -20.99 -7.06 14.45
CA TYR A 90 -22.44 -7.32 14.44
C TYR A 90 -22.88 -8.57 13.64
N PRO A 91 -23.68 -9.51 14.20
CA PRO A 91 -23.97 -9.73 15.61
C PRO A 91 -23.19 -10.94 16.17
N GLY A 92 -22.30 -10.69 17.14
CA GLY A 92 -21.87 -11.71 18.10
C GLY A 92 -20.45 -12.26 17.93
N ARG A 93 -19.57 -11.60 17.18
CA ARG A 93 -18.13 -11.88 17.15
C ARG A 93 -17.33 -10.59 17.05
N SER A 94 -16.45 -10.36 18.02
CA SER A 94 -15.49 -9.25 18.03
C SER A 94 -14.51 -9.32 16.86
N LEU A 95 -13.85 -8.21 16.52
CA LEU A 95 -12.79 -8.21 15.50
C LEU A 95 -11.65 -9.18 15.84
N ASP A 96 -11.32 -9.36 17.12
CA ASP A 96 -10.29 -10.29 17.58
C ASP A 96 -10.68 -11.77 17.40
N GLU A 97 -11.95 -12.10 17.63
CA GLU A 97 -12.50 -13.44 17.34
C GLU A 97 -12.54 -13.69 15.83
N LEU A 98 -12.96 -12.70 15.04
CA LEU A 98 -12.93 -12.77 13.58
C LEU A 98 -11.50 -12.94 13.06
N ALA A 99 -10.52 -12.22 13.61
CA ALA A 99 -9.09 -12.35 13.30
C ALA A 99 -8.51 -13.73 13.64
N SER A 100 -9.13 -14.42 14.60
CA SER A 100 -8.78 -15.78 15.03
C SER A 100 -9.62 -16.87 14.35
N SER A 101 -10.52 -16.50 13.43
CA SER A 101 -11.43 -17.40 12.72
C SER A 101 -10.69 -18.44 11.87
N SER A 102 -11.30 -19.62 11.72
CA SER A 102 -10.82 -20.66 10.81
C SER A 102 -11.06 -20.32 9.33
N ASP A 103 -11.96 -19.38 9.04
CA ASP A 103 -12.10 -18.80 7.70
C ASP A 103 -10.92 -17.85 7.42
N LYS A 104 -10.00 -18.31 6.54
CA LYS A 104 -8.80 -17.55 6.14
C LYS A 104 -9.10 -16.18 5.50
N ARG A 105 -10.30 -15.96 4.95
CA ARG A 105 -10.72 -14.68 4.35
C ARG A 105 -11.24 -13.72 5.43
N GLU A 106 -12.10 -14.22 6.31
CA GLU A 106 -12.62 -13.49 7.46
C GLU A 106 -11.48 -13.04 8.39
N ALA A 107 -10.61 -13.98 8.77
CA ALA A 107 -9.45 -13.72 9.60
C ALA A 107 -8.47 -12.72 9.01
N ARG A 108 -8.22 -12.76 7.69
CA ARG A 108 -7.38 -11.75 7.02
C ARG A 108 -8.03 -10.37 7.08
N ARG A 109 -9.33 -10.27 6.80
CA ARG A 109 -10.04 -8.99 6.78
C ARG A 109 -10.04 -8.33 8.16
N ALA A 110 -10.31 -9.11 9.20
CA ALA A 110 -10.27 -8.63 10.58
C ALA A 110 -8.85 -8.23 11.01
N LYS A 111 -7.80 -9.01 10.68
CA LYS A 111 -6.39 -8.63 10.92
C LYS A 111 -5.99 -7.34 10.20
N ALA A 112 -6.40 -7.18 8.94
CA ALA A 112 -6.15 -5.96 8.17
C ALA A 112 -6.82 -4.74 8.81
N MET A 113 -8.05 -4.89 9.32
CA MET A 113 -8.78 -3.82 10.01
C MET A 113 -8.16 -3.49 11.36
N LEU A 114 -7.83 -4.49 12.19
CA LEU A 114 -7.14 -4.29 13.48
C LEU A 114 -5.77 -3.62 13.29
N GLY A 115 -5.00 -4.02 12.27
CA GLY A 115 -3.71 -3.41 11.92
C GLY A 115 -3.86 -1.94 11.51
N GLY A 116 -4.90 -1.60 10.73
CA GLY A 116 -5.24 -0.22 10.38
C GLY A 116 -5.68 0.61 11.58
N ILE A 117 -6.58 0.09 12.42
CA ILE A 117 -7.07 0.76 13.64
C ILE A 117 -5.91 1.01 14.61
N SER A 118 -5.04 0.01 14.84
CA SER A 118 -3.86 0.17 15.70
C SER A 118 -2.87 1.19 15.15
N LEU A 119 -2.62 1.20 13.83
CA LEU A 119 -1.75 2.21 13.23
C LEU A 119 -2.30 3.63 13.42
N VAL A 120 -3.61 3.83 13.23
CA VAL A 120 -4.24 5.15 13.41
C VAL A 120 -4.32 5.56 14.88
N ARG A 121 -4.56 4.62 15.80
CA ARG A 121 -4.51 4.89 17.25
C ARG A 121 -3.12 5.34 17.66
N ASP A 122 -2.07 4.63 17.27
CA ASP A 122 -0.69 5.03 17.56
C ASP A 122 -0.32 6.37 16.87
N LEU A 123 -0.83 6.66 15.67
CA LEU A 123 -0.63 7.96 15.00
C LEU A 123 -1.31 9.12 15.76
N CYS A 124 -2.42 8.86 16.44
CA CYS A 124 -3.22 9.84 17.17
C CYS A 124 -2.93 9.91 18.68
N ASP A 125 -2.05 9.04 19.18
CA ASP A 125 -1.57 9.04 20.56
C ASP A 125 -0.26 9.85 20.62
N GLU A 126 -0.31 11.04 21.23
CA GLU A 126 0.82 11.96 21.32
C GLU A 126 2.02 11.38 22.08
N ASP A 127 1.81 10.40 22.96
CA ASP A 127 2.87 9.70 23.73
C ASP A 127 3.47 8.50 22.95
N SER A 128 2.94 8.18 21.77
CA SER A 128 3.38 7.01 21.00
C SER A 128 4.68 7.28 20.22
N SER A 129 5.56 6.28 20.19
CA SER A 129 6.79 6.34 19.40
C SER A 129 6.53 6.49 17.90
N PHE A 130 5.40 5.98 17.39
CA PHE A 130 5.03 6.12 15.98
C PHE A 130 4.55 7.55 15.67
N HIS A 131 3.80 8.19 16.58
CA HIS A 131 3.41 9.59 16.45
C HIS A 131 4.65 10.50 16.41
N HIS A 132 5.58 10.34 17.35
CA HIS A 132 6.82 11.12 17.37
C HIS A 132 7.67 10.94 16.10
N ASP A 133 7.88 9.70 15.66
CA ASP A 133 8.61 9.37 14.43
C ASP A 133 7.92 9.97 13.18
N TYR A 134 6.59 9.91 13.12
CA TYR A 134 5.79 10.49 12.04
C TYR A 134 5.86 12.02 12.03
N ILE A 135 5.59 12.70 13.15
CA ILE A 135 5.65 14.16 13.23
C ILE A 135 7.07 14.69 12.97
N GLY A 136 8.10 13.96 13.40
CA GLY A 136 9.49 14.30 13.09
C GLY A 136 9.87 14.17 11.60
N SER A 137 9.03 13.56 10.76
CA SER A 137 9.35 13.28 9.34
C SER A 137 8.30 13.79 8.33
N VAL A 138 7.05 14.04 8.75
CA VAL A 138 5.90 14.30 7.85
C VAL A 138 6.11 15.48 6.90
N ASP A 139 6.74 16.56 7.33
CA ASP A 139 6.99 17.73 6.47
C ASP A 139 7.94 17.39 5.32
N CYS A 140 8.93 16.52 5.55
CA CYS A 140 9.81 16.00 4.50
C CYS A 140 9.06 15.02 3.58
N PHE A 141 8.28 14.09 4.15
CA PHE A 141 7.41 13.19 3.37
C PHE A 141 6.55 13.96 2.37
N ARG A 142 5.87 15.03 2.80
CA ARG A 142 4.98 15.83 1.94
C ARG A 142 5.72 16.48 0.77
N GLY A 143 6.89 17.07 1.03
CA GLY A 143 7.72 17.67 -0.03
C GLY A 143 8.35 16.64 -0.98
N PHE A 144 8.59 15.42 -0.51
CA PHE A 144 9.37 14.42 -1.22
C PHE A 144 8.53 13.40 -2.01
N ILE A 145 7.38 12.99 -1.48
CA ILE A 145 6.70 11.77 -1.95
C ILE A 145 6.31 11.83 -3.43
N GLU A 146 5.89 12.98 -3.96
CA GLU A 146 5.56 13.16 -5.38
C GLU A 146 6.78 13.10 -6.31
N ALA A 147 7.96 13.51 -5.83
CA ALA A 147 9.19 13.42 -6.59
C ALA A 147 9.70 11.98 -6.61
N ALA A 148 9.88 11.39 -5.42
CA ALA A 148 10.32 10.00 -5.23
C ALA A 148 9.46 9.01 -6.02
N SER A 149 8.14 9.16 -5.91
CA SER A 149 7.12 8.50 -6.72
C SER A 149 7.44 8.45 -8.22
N ARG A 150 7.74 9.61 -8.82
CA ARG A 150 7.97 9.73 -10.27
C ARG A 150 9.31 9.12 -10.67
N THR A 151 10.36 9.38 -9.90
CA THR A 151 11.70 8.80 -10.10
C THR A 151 11.63 7.27 -10.01
N CYS A 152 11.10 6.74 -8.91
CA CYS A 152 10.94 5.30 -8.72
C CYS A 152 10.07 4.63 -9.78
N ARG A 153 9.07 5.32 -10.36
CA ARG A 153 8.35 4.75 -11.50
C ARG A 153 9.28 4.52 -12.69
N GLN A 154 10.14 5.49 -13.02
CA GLN A 154 11.04 5.40 -14.15
C GLN A 154 12.09 4.31 -13.91
N ASP A 155 12.65 4.27 -12.70
CA ASP A 155 13.68 3.30 -12.29
C ASP A 155 13.14 1.87 -12.20
N VAL A 156 11.85 1.68 -11.87
CA VAL A 156 11.21 0.35 -11.76
C VAL A 156 10.63 -0.15 -13.08
N VAL A 157 10.16 0.74 -13.95
CA VAL A 157 9.54 0.33 -15.23
C VAL A 157 10.56 -0.35 -16.14
N ALA A 158 11.71 0.27 -16.41
CA ALA A 158 12.66 -0.27 -17.39
C ALA A 158 13.22 -1.67 -17.04
N PRO A 159 13.59 -1.98 -15.78
CA PRO A 159 13.98 -3.34 -15.40
C PRO A 159 12.85 -4.37 -15.53
N ILE A 160 11.60 -3.97 -15.25
CA ILE A 160 10.45 -4.88 -15.37
C ILE A 160 10.11 -5.16 -16.83
N GLU A 161 10.11 -4.13 -17.68
CA GLU A 161 9.94 -4.29 -19.13
C GLU A 161 11.02 -5.21 -19.71
N LYS A 162 12.29 -5.00 -19.34
CA LYS A 162 13.40 -5.85 -19.81
C LYS A 162 13.30 -7.29 -19.28
N PHE A 163 12.97 -7.50 -18.01
CA PHE A 163 12.74 -8.85 -17.45
C PHE A 163 11.58 -9.56 -18.16
N PHE A 164 10.53 -8.80 -18.51
CA PHE A 164 9.37 -9.31 -19.21
C PHE A 164 9.67 -9.70 -20.66
N ASP A 165 10.36 -8.85 -21.42
CA ASP A 165 10.79 -9.12 -22.80
C ASP A 165 11.72 -10.35 -22.87
N GLU A 166 12.56 -10.58 -21.86
CA GLU A 166 13.42 -11.78 -21.75
C GLU A 166 12.63 -13.05 -21.37
N LEU A 167 11.52 -12.92 -20.62
CA LEU A 167 10.71 -14.05 -20.14
C LEU A 167 9.60 -14.46 -21.12
N TYR A 168 8.99 -13.49 -21.80
CA TYR A 168 7.85 -13.65 -22.70
C TYR A 168 8.15 -12.98 -24.05
N PRO A 169 8.95 -13.62 -24.94
CA PRO A 169 9.34 -13.03 -26.22
C PRO A 169 8.18 -12.86 -27.22
N SER A 170 6.97 -13.32 -26.89
CA SER A 170 5.76 -13.11 -27.68
C SER A 170 4.56 -12.71 -26.80
N GLU A 171 3.78 -11.73 -27.27
CA GLU A 171 2.62 -11.18 -26.55
C GLU A 171 1.46 -12.18 -26.37
N GLY A 172 1.48 -13.30 -27.10
CA GLY A 172 0.46 -14.35 -26.99
C GLY A 172 0.67 -15.32 -25.83
N ASP A 173 1.85 -15.29 -25.19
CA ASP A 173 2.25 -16.30 -24.19
C ASP A 173 2.04 -15.86 -22.73
N ILE A 174 1.55 -14.63 -22.50
CA ILE A 174 1.41 -14.06 -21.16
C ILE A 174 -0.01 -14.31 -20.64
N SER A 175 -0.13 -15.14 -19.60
CA SER A 175 -1.40 -15.39 -18.94
C SER A 175 -1.80 -14.28 -17.96
N GLU A 176 -3.07 -14.21 -17.59
CA GLU A 176 -3.57 -13.28 -16.57
C GLU A 176 -2.86 -13.47 -15.22
N GLU A 177 -2.50 -14.71 -14.86
CA GLU A 177 -1.70 -15.01 -13.68
C GLU A 177 -0.30 -14.40 -13.79
N ALA A 178 0.36 -14.50 -14.95
CA ALA A 178 1.66 -13.88 -15.19
C ALA A 178 1.59 -12.35 -15.02
N TYR A 179 0.56 -11.69 -15.58
CA TYR A 179 0.32 -10.25 -15.35
C TYR A 179 0.12 -9.91 -13.87
N ALA A 180 -0.61 -10.74 -13.12
CA ALA A 180 -0.77 -10.55 -11.67
C ALA A 180 0.55 -10.73 -10.90
N GLU A 181 1.37 -11.72 -11.27
CA GLU A 181 2.71 -11.90 -10.69
C GLU A 181 3.60 -10.66 -10.97
N ILE A 182 3.65 -10.18 -12.23
CA ILE A 182 4.47 -9.03 -12.65
C ILE A 182 4.01 -7.73 -11.99
N ARG A 183 2.70 -7.53 -11.85
CA ARG A 183 2.15 -6.39 -11.13
C ARG A 183 2.55 -6.41 -9.65
N CYS A 184 2.52 -7.58 -9.02
CA CYS A 184 3.04 -7.77 -7.66
C CYS A 184 4.55 -7.45 -7.59
N LEU A 185 5.34 -7.84 -8.60
CA LEU A 185 6.76 -7.45 -8.72
C LEU A 185 6.95 -5.93 -8.82
N SER A 186 6.15 -5.27 -9.65
CA SER A 186 6.20 -3.81 -9.83
C SER A 186 5.81 -3.03 -8.58
N ASP A 187 4.70 -3.39 -7.94
CA ASP A 187 4.22 -2.70 -6.73
C ASP A 187 5.25 -2.83 -5.58
N ALA A 188 5.88 -4.00 -5.42
CA ALA A 188 6.90 -4.24 -4.39
C ALA A 188 8.21 -3.48 -4.63
N LEU A 189 8.81 -3.57 -5.82
CA LEU A 189 10.08 -2.91 -6.11
C LEU A 189 9.95 -1.37 -6.05
N LYS A 190 8.77 -0.87 -6.41
CA LYS A 190 8.39 0.54 -6.32
C LYS A 190 8.15 1.01 -4.90
N LEU A 191 7.51 0.19 -4.05
CA LEU A 191 7.43 0.45 -2.62
C LEU A 191 8.82 0.47 -1.97
N PHE A 192 9.69 -0.48 -2.34
CA PHE A 192 11.09 -0.47 -1.92
C PHE A 192 11.79 0.83 -2.31
N CYS A 193 11.82 1.18 -3.60
CA CYS A 193 12.49 2.40 -4.07
C CYS A 193 11.96 3.67 -3.37
N ILE A 194 10.66 3.77 -3.10
CA ILE A 194 10.09 4.93 -2.39
C ILE A 194 10.61 4.99 -0.95
N ILE A 195 10.69 3.86 -0.25
CA ILE A 195 11.15 3.78 1.14
C ILE A 195 12.67 4.00 1.24
N ASP A 196 13.44 3.44 0.31
CA ASP A 196 14.88 3.62 0.13
C ASP A 196 15.22 5.11 -0.05
N ASN A 197 14.62 5.73 -1.07
CA ASN A 197 14.77 7.16 -1.37
C ASN A 197 14.30 8.07 -0.21
N LEU A 198 13.30 7.64 0.58
CA LEU A 198 12.86 8.35 1.80
C LEU A 198 13.92 8.29 2.90
N GLY A 199 14.66 7.20 3.04
CA GLY A 199 15.81 7.09 3.92
C GLY A 199 16.92 8.06 3.53
N ASP A 200 17.29 8.10 2.26
CA ASP A 200 18.30 9.00 1.72
C ASP A 200 17.94 10.49 1.88
N SER A 201 16.65 10.84 1.67
CA SER A 201 16.22 12.24 1.57
C SER A 201 15.62 12.81 2.85
N CYS A 202 14.96 11.97 3.66
CA CYS A 202 14.29 12.36 4.91
C CYS A 202 14.89 11.69 6.15
N GLY A 203 15.92 10.86 5.99
CA GLY A 203 16.64 10.20 7.08
C GLY A 203 16.03 8.87 7.52
N THR A 204 16.81 8.10 8.28
CA THR A 204 16.47 6.75 8.73
C THR A 204 15.21 6.66 9.59
N VAL A 205 14.83 7.75 10.29
CA VAL A 205 13.55 7.84 11.02
C VAL A 205 12.36 7.77 10.05
N ALA A 206 12.40 8.52 8.95
CA ALA A 206 11.35 8.51 7.94
C ALA A 206 11.21 7.12 7.29
N GLN A 207 12.34 6.51 6.92
CA GLN A 207 12.40 5.13 6.40
C GLN A 207 11.80 4.12 7.38
N ARG A 208 12.18 4.18 8.66
CA ARG A 208 11.63 3.32 9.73
C ARG A 208 10.13 3.52 9.91
N THR A 209 9.65 4.76 9.85
CA THR A 209 8.22 5.10 9.95
C THR A 209 7.44 4.46 8.81
N ALA A 210 7.92 4.61 7.57
CA ALA A 210 7.30 4.02 6.39
C ALA A 210 7.29 2.48 6.45
N MET A 211 8.39 1.85 6.85
CA MET A 211 8.45 0.39 7.05
C MET A 211 7.50 -0.08 8.15
N THR A 212 7.43 0.62 9.27
CA THR A 212 6.52 0.28 10.39
C THR A 212 5.05 0.35 9.94
N ALA A 213 4.68 1.37 9.16
CA ALA A 213 3.35 1.47 8.57
C ALA A 213 3.09 0.34 7.55
N LEU A 214 4.05 0.05 6.67
CA LEU A 214 3.97 -1.04 5.69
C LEU A 214 3.77 -2.40 6.37
N GLU A 215 4.52 -2.69 7.43
CA GLU A 215 4.45 -3.95 8.18
C GLU A 215 3.12 -4.14 8.91
N ARG A 216 2.51 -3.05 9.41
CA ARG A 216 1.19 -3.07 10.07
C ARG A 216 0.06 -3.18 9.04
N LEU A 217 0.21 -2.57 7.86
CA LEU A 217 -0.75 -2.64 6.76
C LEU A 217 -0.52 -3.81 5.80
N LYS A 218 0.44 -4.71 6.05
CA LYS A 218 0.76 -5.83 5.13
C LYS A 218 -0.43 -6.76 4.83
N ASP A 219 -1.27 -7.04 5.82
CA ASP A 219 -2.44 -7.92 5.62
C ASP A 219 -3.58 -7.20 4.89
N PHE A 220 -3.59 -5.87 4.96
CA PHE A 220 -4.39 -5.02 4.10
C PHE A 220 -3.89 -5.11 2.64
N LEU A 221 -2.59 -4.90 2.42
CA LEU A 221 -1.96 -4.88 1.09
C LEU A 221 -2.01 -6.23 0.36
N LYS A 222 -1.88 -7.34 1.09
CA LYS A 222 -2.07 -8.71 0.59
C LYS A 222 -3.43 -8.98 -0.04
N ALA A 223 -4.43 -8.11 0.16
CA ALA A 223 -5.72 -8.24 -0.49
C ALA A 223 -5.78 -7.59 -1.89
N GLY A 224 -4.83 -6.69 -2.23
CA GLY A 224 -4.89 -5.85 -3.44
C GLY A 224 -4.01 -6.30 -4.60
N SER A 225 -2.72 -6.60 -4.35
CA SER A 225 -1.73 -6.77 -5.44
C SER A 225 -1.14 -8.18 -5.59
N CYS A 226 -1.15 -9.01 -4.55
CA CYS A 226 -0.39 -10.27 -4.51
C CYS A 226 -1.19 -11.46 -3.92
N ALA A 227 -2.52 -11.35 -3.83
CA ALA A 227 -3.38 -12.24 -3.02
C ALA A 227 -3.43 -13.69 -3.51
N ASP A 228 -3.39 -13.86 -4.83
CA ASP A 228 -3.74 -15.09 -5.55
C ASP A 228 -2.56 -15.60 -6.40
N VAL A 229 -1.38 -15.04 -6.17
CA VAL A 229 -0.16 -15.35 -6.90
C VAL A 229 0.46 -16.65 -6.37
N GLU A 230 0.07 -17.76 -6.98
CA GLU A 230 0.36 -19.11 -6.51
C GLU A 230 1.85 -19.51 -6.63
N ASN A 231 2.55 -19.02 -7.65
CA ASN A 231 3.90 -19.45 -8.04
C ASN A 231 5.00 -18.36 -7.97
N ALA A 232 4.68 -17.19 -7.41
CA ALA A 232 5.60 -16.06 -7.15
C ALA A 232 6.88 -16.36 -6.33
N ALA A 233 7.23 -17.62 -6.05
CA ALA A 233 8.54 -17.97 -5.52
C ALA A 233 9.60 -18.00 -6.63
N ASP A 234 9.30 -18.67 -7.75
CA ASP A 234 10.22 -18.80 -8.89
C ASP A 234 10.43 -17.45 -9.57
N LEU A 235 9.32 -16.77 -9.94
CA LEU A 235 9.37 -15.48 -10.60
C LEU A 235 10.06 -14.41 -9.74
N LYS A 236 9.80 -14.39 -8.42
CA LYS A 236 10.50 -13.49 -7.47
C LYS A 236 12.00 -13.76 -7.46
N SER A 237 12.44 -15.02 -7.36
CA SER A 237 13.88 -15.33 -7.34
C SER A 237 14.52 -14.86 -8.65
N ARG A 238 13.96 -15.29 -9.78
CA ARG A 238 14.48 -14.96 -11.12
C ARG A 238 14.50 -13.45 -11.38
N PHE A 239 13.52 -12.70 -10.87
CA PHE A 239 13.52 -11.25 -10.96
C PHE A 239 14.59 -10.62 -10.07
N LEU A 240 14.76 -11.07 -8.82
CA LEU A 240 15.83 -10.59 -7.93
C LEU A 240 17.23 -10.94 -8.46
N ASP A 241 17.39 -12.10 -9.08
CA ASP A 241 18.62 -12.53 -9.77
C ASP A 241 18.89 -11.64 -10.99
N PHE A 242 17.86 -11.34 -11.81
CA PHE A 242 17.94 -10.48 -12.98
C PHE A 242 18.29 -9.02 -12.66
N LEU A 243 17.87 -8.49 -11.50
CA LEU A 243 18.19 -7.12 -11.09
C LEU A 243 19.65 -6.92 -10.70
N GLU A 244 20.45 -7.99 -10.57
CA GLU A 244 21.89 -7.96 -10.22
C GLU A 244 22.21 -7.10 -8.98
N LEU A 245 21.29 -7.08 -8.00
CA LEU A 245 21.41 -6.29 -6.76
C LEU A 245 22.50 -6.85 -5.84
N GLU A 246 23.20 -5.96 -5.14
CA GLU A 246 24.06 -6.30 -4.01
C GLU A 246 23.26 -7.02 -2.90
N ASP A 247 23.90 -7.94 -2.17
CA ASP A 247 23.23 -8.87 -1.23
C ASP A 247 22.37 -8.15 -0.17
N GLU A 248 22.82 -7.00 0.33
CA GLU A 248 22.08 -6.18 1.31
C GLU A 248 20.79 -5.64 0.69
N ARG A 249 20.89 -4.92 -0.43
CA ARG A 249 19.74 -4.35 -1.15
C ARG A 249 18.79 -5.44 -1.66
N ARG A 250 19.33 -6.58 -2.10
CA ARG A 250 18.57 -7.78 -2.47
C ARG A 250 17.74 -8.29 -1.29
N SER A 251 18.31 -8.35 -0.09
CA SER A 251 17.64 -8.78 1.14
C SER A 251 16.48 -7.83 1.52
N GLU A 252 16.66 -6.53 1.39
CA GLU A 252 15.63 -5.53 1.69
C GLU A 252 14.44 -5.59 0.71
N VAL A 253 14.73 -5.62 -0.60
CA VAL A 253 13.71 -5.83 -1.65
C VAL A 253 12.99 -7.16 -1.42
N GLN A 254 13.73 -8.23 -1.10
CA GLN A 254 13.17 -9.53 -0.74
C GLN A 254 12.25 -9.47 0.50
N GLY A 255 12.60 -8.66 1.50
CA GLY A 255 11.79 -8.39 2.69
C GLY A 255 10.45 -7.75 2.34
N ILE A 256 10.43 -6.68 1.56
CA ILE A 256 9.19 -6.03 1.11
C ILE A 256 8.33 -6.99 0.27
N PHE A 257 8.94 -7.81 -0.58
CA PHE A 257 8.24 -8.89 -1.26
C PHE A 257 7.56 -9.88 -0.30
N ASP A 258 8.23 -10.29 0.78
CA ASP A 258 7.67 -11.23 1.76
C ASP A 258 6.64 -10.57 2.69
N LEU A 259 6.63 -9.25 2.81
CA LEU A 259 5.53 -8.49 3.41
C LEU A 259 4.28 -8.51 2.51
N LEU A 260 4.42 -8.32 1.20
CA LEU A 260 3.28 -8.31 0.27
C LEU A 260 2.77 -9.72 -0.09
N LYS A 261 3.61 -10.76 0.05
CA LYS A 261 3.25 -12.14 -0.32
C LYS A 261 2.38 -12.83 0.74
N ARG A 262 1.45 -13.65 0.26
CA ARG A 262 0.64 -14.57 1.08
C ARG A 262 1.48 -15.78 1.53
N ARG A 263 1.67 -15.95 2.85
CA ARG A 263 2.01 -17.26 3.42
C ARG A 263 0.76 -18.15 3.32
N ARG A 264 0.90 -19.35 2.74
CA ARG A 264 -0.21 -20.29 2.46
C ARG A 264 -0.67 -21.02 3.72
#